data_AF-B7B4R4-F1
#
_entry.id   AF-B7B4R4-F1
#
_cell.length_a   1.000
_cell.length_b   1.000
_cell.length_c   1.000
_cell.angle_alpha   90.00
_cell.angle_beta   90.00
_cell.angle_gamma   90.00
#
_symmetry.space_group_name_H-M   'P 1'
#
loop_
_entity.id
_entity.type
_entity.pdbx_description
1 polymer ?
#
loop_
_entity_poly.entity_id
_entity_poly.type
_entity_poly.pdbx_seq_one_letter_code
_entity_poly.pdbx_strand_id
1 'polypeptide(L)'
;MIALRSSSTPLSIQLVKFNTLTAEAVDKVNNRLLEVMPDRNETLSIYSVDVVNLYRDSRKFRDQVLVGGIITLIISLIGLIGYTNDEINRRRKELAIRKVNGAESFDIIRIFLKDIMQIAIPAVLIGCVGSYFISDYWQEQFQEKVSLHPMVFIIGALSVWVIVAICVVYRTWKVANSNPVESLKSE
;
A
#
# COMPACT_ATOMS: atom_id res chain seq x y z
N MET A 1 3.66 -30.56 -15.82
CA MET A 1 2.45 -31.12 -15.17
C MET A 1 1.26 -30.43 -15.80
N ILE A 2 0.32 -31.18 -16.35
CA ILE A 2 -0.88 -30.65 -17.02
C ILE A 2 -2.07 -30.94 -16.10
N ALA A 3 -2.98 -29.99 -15.97
CA ALA A 3 -4.17 -30.14 -15.16
C ALA A 3 -5.36 -30.40 -16.09
N LEU A 4 -6.14 -31.40 -15.74
CA LEU A 4 -7.45 -31.63 -16.35
C LEU A 4 -8.48 -30.99 -15.42
N ARG A 5 -9.27 -30.09 -15.99
CA ARG A 5 -10.32 -29.36 -15.28
C ARG A 5 -11.67 -29.71 -15.90
N SER A 6 -12.51 -30.42 -15.13
CA SER A 6 -13.88 -30.70 -15.52
C SER A 6 -14.77 -29.45 -15.36
N SER A 7 -15.57 -29.14 -16.39
CA SER A 7 -16.45 -27.96 -16.40
C SER A 7 -17.67 -28.06 -15.48
N SER A 8 -17.94 -29.25 -14.92
CA SER A 8 -19.17 -29.55 -14.16
C SER A 8 -19.00 -29.56 -12.64
N THR A 9 -17.77 -29.63 -12.11
CA THR A 9 -17.51 -29.53 -10.66
C THR A 9 -16.21 -28.75 -10.40
N PRO A 10 -16.24 -27.66 -9.60
CA PRO A 10 -15.06 -26.83 -9.35
C PRO A 10 -13.97 -27.49 -8.48
N LEU A 11 -14.26 -28.66 -7.87
CA LEU A 11 -13.43 -29.29 -6.83
C LEU A 11 -12.68 -30.56 -7.25
N SER A 12 -12.80 -31.02 -8.51
CA SER A 12 -12.06 -32.19 -9.00
C SER A 12 -11.00 -31.77 -10.03
N ILE A 13 -9.82 -31.38 -9.54
CA ILE A 13 -8.66 -31.14 -10.41
C ILE A 13 -7.83 -32.44 -10.45
N GLN A 14 -7.77 -33.08 -11.62
CA GLN A 14 -6.94 -34.26 -11.81
C GLN A 14 -5.62 -33.85 -12.48
N LEU A 15 -4.51 -34.04 -11.77
CA LEU A 15 -3.19 -33.59 -12.23
C LEU A 15 -2.43 -34.75 -12.89
N VAL A 16 -1.98 -34.53 -14.13
CA VAL A 16 -1.15 -35.50 -14.86
C VAL A 16 0.27 -34.96 -14.95
N LYS A 17 1.22 -35.62 -14.26
CA LYS A 17 2.63 -35.24 -14.29
C LYS A 17 3.31 -35.87 -15.50
N PHE A 18 3.76 -35.04 -16.43
CA PHE A 18 4.57 -35.43 -17.58
C PHE A 18 6.06 -35.35 -17.24
N ASN A 19 6.83 -36.37 -17.63
CA ASN A 19 8.28 -36.42 -17.46
C ASN A 19 9.02 -35.60 -18.53
N THR A 20 8.45 -35.53 -19.75
CA THR A 20 8.92 -34.69 -20.87
C THR A 20 7.73 -33.96 -21.49
N LEU A 21 7.78 -32.63 -21.56
CA LEU A 21 6.73 -31.81 -22.16
C LEU A 21 6.93 -31.75 -23.68
N THR A 22 6.58 -32.82 -24.39
CA THR A 22 6.68 -32.92 -25.85
C THR A 22 5.27 -32.94 -26.46
N ALA A 23 5.07 -32.30 -27.62
CA ALA A 23 3.77 -32.21 -28.28
C ALA A 23 3.10 -33.58 -28.50
N GLU A 24 3.87 -34.61 -28.87
CA GLU A 24 3.36 -36.00 -29.00
C GLU A 24 2.82 -36.60 -27.70
N ALA A 25 3.42 -36.27 -26.55
CA ALA A 25 2.96 -36.78 -25.26
C ALA A 25 1.62 -36.16 -24.85
N VAL A 26 1.40 -34.89 -25.23
CA VAL A 26 0.13 -34.18 -25.01
C VAL A 26 -0.97 -34.76 -25.89
N ASP A 27 -0.69 -35.01 -27.17
CA ASP A 27 -1.65 -35.63 -28.11
C ASP A 27 -2.00 -37.06 -27.72
N LYS A 28 -1.02 -37.86 -27.26
CA LYS A 28 -1.27 -39.22 -26.79
C LYS A 28 -2.17 -39.27 -25.56
N VAL A 29 -2.00 -38.32 -24.63
CA VAL A 29 -2.87 -38.20 -23.46
C VAL A 29 -4.24 -37.67 -23.84
N ASN A 30 -4.33 -36.69 -24.76
CA ASN A 30 -5.60 -36.17 -25.25
C ASN A 30 -6.45 -37.28 -25.89
N ASN A 31 -5.86 -38.08 -26.78
CA ASN A 31 -6.55 -39.20 -27.44
C ASN A 31 -7.01 -40.28 -26.45
N ARG A 32 -6.18 -40.62 -25.45
CA ARG A 32 -6.56 -41.55 -24.37
C ARG A 32 -7.65 -40.99 -23.46
N LEU A 33 -7.68 -39.68 -23.24
CA LEU A 33 -8.70 -39.05 -22.42
C LEU A 33 -10.07 -39.08 -23.10
N LEU A 34 -10.09 -38.83 -24.42
CA LEU A 34 -11.29 -38.88 -25.24
C LEU A 34 -11.88 -40.31 -25.33
N GLU A 35 -11.03 -41.34 -25.32
CA GLU A 35 -11.47 -42.75 -25.28
C GLU A 35 -12.16 -43.13 -23.94
N VAL A 36 -11.71 -42.56 -22.83
CA VAL A 36 -12.20 -42.92 -21.47
C VAL A 36 -13.34 -42.02 -21.01
N MET A 37 -13.44 -40.79 -21.53
CA MET A 37 -14.45 -39.78 -21.12
C MET A 37 -15.02 -39.00 -22.32
N PRO A 38 -15.87 -39.62 -23.15
CA PRO A 38 -16.36 -39.03 -24.41
C PRO A 38 -17.33 -37.84 -24.26
N ASP A 39 -17.87 -37.57 -23.06
CA ASP A 39 -18.98 -36.61 -22.85
C ASP A 39 -18.56 -35.34 -22.09
N ARG A 40 -17.25 -35.04 -22.00
CA ARG A 40 -16.76 -33.85 -21.30
C ARG A 40 -15.81 -33.06 -22.16
N ASN A 41 -16.21 -31.82 -22.46
CA ASN A 41 -15.42 -30.80 -23.16
C ASN A 41 -14.27 -30.31 -22.24
N GLU A 42 -13.38 -31.22 -21.82
CA GLU A 42 -12.29 -30.93 -20.89
C GLU A 42 -11.10 -30.33 -21.65
N THR A 43 -10.97 -29.02 -21.56
CA THR A 43 -9.85 -28.30 -22.14
C THR A 43 -8.57 -28.64 -21.36
N LEU A 44 -7.60 -29.27 -22.02
CA LEU A 44 -6.25 -29.47 -21.47
C LEU A 44 -5.61 -28.11 -21.20
N SER A 45 -5.54 -27.73 -19.93
CA SER A 45 -4.87 -26.51 -19.48
C SER A 45 -3.57 -26.87 -18.77
N ILE A 46 -2.52 -26.10 -19.04
CA ILE A 46 -1.26 -26.27 -18.33
C ILE A 46 -1.51 -25.86 -16.88
N TYR A 47 -1.26 -26.77 -15.94
CA TYR A 47 -1.50 -26.54 -14.50
C TYR A 47 -0.90 -25.23 -14.01
N SER A 48 0.32 -24.89 -14.46
CA SER A 48 1.00 -23.65 -14.09
C SER A 48 0.24 -22.38 -14.50
N VAL A 49 -0.57 -22.42 -15.57
CA VAL A 49 -1.41 -21.31 -16.00
C VAL A 49 -2.66 -21.20 -15.12
N ASP A 50 -3.24 -22.34 -14.71
CA ASP A 50 -4.41 -22.37 -13.83
C ASP A 50 -4.09 -21.85 -12.42
N VAL A 51 -2.97 -22.25 -11.82
CA VAL A 51 -2.52 -21.66 -10.53
C VAL A 51 -2.26 -20.16 -10.66
N VAL A 52 -1.68 -19.68 -11.77
CA VAL A 52 -1.49 -18.24 -11.98
C VAL A 52 -2.84 -17.51 -12.08
N ASN A 53 -3.85 -18.12 -12.70
CA ASN A 53 -5.19 -17.57 -12.81
C ASN A 53 -5.94 -17.53 -11.46
N LEU A 54 -5.75 -18.53 -10.59
CA LEU A 54 -6.29 -18.55 -9.23
C LEU A 54 -5.86 -17.32 -8.40
N TYR A 55 -4.61 -16.85 -8.57
CA TYR A 55 -4.10 -15.66 -7.86
C TYR A 55 -4.29 -14.34 -8.62
N ARG A 56 -4.93 -14.35 -9.80
CA ARG A 56 -5.03 -13.15 -10.65
C ARG A 56 -5.82 -12.04 -9.98
N ASP A 57 -6.94 -12.38 -9.36
CA ASP A 57 -7.81 -11.39 -8.72
C ASP A 57 -7.19 -10.86 -7.43
N SER A 58 -6.51 -11.71 -6.64
CA SER A 58 -5.75 -11.27 -5.46
C SER A 58 -4.61 -10.32 -5.84
N ARG A 59 -3.89 -10.56 -6.95
CA ARG A 59 -2.85 -9.64 -7.43
C ARG A 59 -3.43 -8.32 -7.93
N LYS A 60 -4.53 -8.36 -8.70
CA LYS A 60 -5.21 -7.13 -9.14
C LYS A 60 -5.69 -6.29 -7.96
N PHE A 61 -6.28 -6.92 -6.95
CA PHE A 61 -6.72 -6.23 -5.74
C PHE A 61 -5.54 -5.59 -5.00
N ARG A 62 -4.44 -6.32 -4.80
CA ARG A 62 -3.20 -5.77 -4.23
C ARG A 62 -2.72 -4.54 -5.01
N ASP A 63 -2.68 -4.63 -6.33
CA ASP A 63 -2.17 -3.55 -7.18
C ASP A 63 -3.10 -2.32 -7.13
N GLN A 64 -4.43 -2.53 -7.10
CA GLN A 64 -5.42 -1.46 -6.91
C GLN A 64 -5.27 -0.77 -5.55
N VAL A 65 -5.11 -1.55 -4.48
CA VAL A 65 -4.88 -1.03 -3.12
C VAL A 65 -3.57 -0.26 -3.04
N LEU A 66 -2.49 -0.74 -3.68
CA LEU A 66 -1.21 -0.03 -3.72
C LEU A 66 -1.31 1.29 -4.47
N VAL A 67 -1.90 1.30 -5.68
CA VAL A 67 -2.07 2.53 -6.46
C VAL A 67 -2.98 3.52 -5.73
N GLY A 68 -4.12 3.06 -5.21
CA GLY A 68 -5.04 3.89 -4.44
C GLY A 68 -4.39 4.44 -3.16
N GLY A 69 -3.58 3.63 -2.48
CA GLY A 69 -2.81 4.05 -1.30
C GLY A 69 -1.79 5.13 -1.63
N ILE A 70 -1.03 4.99 -2.71
CA ILE A 70 -0.06 6.01 -3.15
C ILE A 70 -0.76 7.33 -3.50
N ILE A 71 -1.86 7.28 -4.24
CA ILE A 71 -2.64 8.47 -4.60
C ILE A 71 -3.19 9.16 -3.34
N THR A 72 -3.79 8.38 -2.44
CA THR A 72 -4.32 8.89 -1.17
C THR A 72 -3.22 9.56 -0.35
N LEU A 73 -2.04 8.95 -0.27
CA LEU A 73 -0.88 9.50 0.43
C LEU A 73 -0.43 10.83 -0.17
N ILE A 74 -0.37 10.94 -1.51
CA ILE A 74 -0.03 12.20 -2.19
C ILE A 74 -1.06 13.29 -1.85
N ILE A 75 -2.35 12.98 -1.91
CA ILE A 75 -3.42 13.93 -1.58
C ILE A 75 -3.30 14.40 -0.13
N SER A 76 -3.09 13.47 0.80
CA SER A 76 -2.88 13.80 2.22
C SER A 76 -1.65 14.68 2.44
N LEU A 77 -0.54 14.43 1.73
CA LEU A 77 0.66 15.27 1.81
C LEU A 77 0.42 16.68 1.27
N ILE A 78 -0.32 16.83 0.17
CA ILE A 78 -0.72 18.15 -0.35
C ILE A 78 -1.55 18.89 0.70
N GLY A 79 -2.53 18.22 1.32
CA GLY A 79 -3.34 18.78 2.39
C GLY A 79 -2.51 19.21 3.60
N LEU A 80 -1.57 18.35 4.04
CA LEU A 80 -0.64 18.66 5.13
C LEU A 80 0.25 19.87 4.81
N ILE A 81 0.76 19.95 3.58
CA ILE A 81 1.55 21.09 3.13
C ILE A 81 0.72 22.38 3.17
N GLY A 82 -0.54 22.32 2.68
CA GLY A 82 -1.48 23.44 2.74
C GLY A 82 -1.72 23.91 4.17
N TYR A 83 -2.11 22.99 5.04
CA TYR A 83 -2.31 23.24 6.47
C TYR A 83 -1.08 23.86 7.13
N THR A 84 0.11 23.31 6.86
CA THR A 84 1.36 23.81 7.44
C THR A 84 1.65 25.24 6.97
N ASN A 85 1.38 25.58 5.71
CA ASN A 85 1.56 26.96 5.23
C ASN A 85 0.59 27.93 5.90
N ASP A 86 -0.67 27.55 6.01
CA ASP A 86 -1.69 28.40 6.61
C ASP A 86 -1.39 28.65 8.07
N GLU A 87 -0.93 27.63 8.80
CA GLU A 87 -0.49 27.77 10.19
C GLU A 87 0.73 28.70 10.31
N ILE A 88 1.74 28.55 9.43
CA ILE A 88 2.91 29.43 9.42
C ILE A 88 2.51 30.88 9.10
N ASN A 89 1.62 31.09 8.13
CA ASN A 89 1.13 32.41 7.75
C ASN A 89 0.33 33.05 8.88
N ARG A 90 -0.54 32.28 9.55
CA ARG A 90 -1.32 32.75 10.71
C ARG A 90 -0.42 33.20 11.86
N ARG A 91 0.68 32.47 12.09
CA ARG A 91 1.67 32.78 13.14
C ARG A 91 2.82 33.67 12.67
N ARG A 92 2.77 34.23 11.45
CA ARG A 92 3.91 34.95 10.84
C ARG A 92 4.41 36.12 11.71
N LYS A 93 3.49 36.89 12.31
CA LYS A 93 3.84 38.03 13.19
C LYS A 93 4.57 37.56 14.45
N GLU A 94 4.08 36.50 15.10
CA GLU A 94 4.74 35.92 16.29
C GLU A 94 6.13 35.37 15.97
N LEU A 95 6.27 34.68 14.82
CA LEU A 95 7.54 34.14 14.35
C LEU A 95 8.54 35.25 14.05
N ALA A 96 8.11 36.36 13.43
CA ALA A 96 8.96 37.51 13.14
C ALA A 96 9.51 38.15 14.44
N ILE A 97 8.66 38.35 15.45
CA ILE A 97 9.09 38.89 16.75
C ILE A 97 10.09 37.95 17.42
N ARG A 98 9.83 36.64 17.42
CA ARG A 98 10.78 35.64 17.97
C ARG A 98 12.11 35.64 17.23
N LYS A 99 12.10 35.77 15.90
CA LYS A 99 13.31 35.81 15.08
C LYS A 99 14.17 37.05 15.37
N VAL A 100 13.55 38.21 15.54
CA VAL A 100 14.24 39.46 15.94
C VAL A 100 14.83 39.33 17.35
N ASN A 101 14.15 38.64 18.25
CA ASN A 101 14.62 38.34 19.59
C ASN A 101 15.70 37.21 19.64
N GLY A 102 16.22 36.77 18.50
CA GLY A 102 17.34 35.83 18.42
C GLY A 102 16.97 34.35 18.35
N ALA A 103 15.70 33.99 18.09
CA ALA A 103 15.30 32.59 17.97
C ALA A 103 15.95 31.89 16.76
N GLU A 104 16.45 30.67 16.97
CA GLU A 104 17.03 29.88 15.89
C GLU A 104 15.93 29.34 14.97
N SER A 105 16.26 29.09 13.69
CA SER A 105 15.31 28.45 12.76
C SER A 105 14.86 27.07 13.26
N PHE A 106 15.69 26.40 14.07
CA PHE A 106 15.37 25.12 14.69
C PHE A 106 14.23 25.20 15.72
N ASP A 107 14.16 26.28 16.50
CA ASP A 107 13.08 26.48 17.48
C ASP A 107 11.72 26.58 16.79
N ILE A 108 11.68 27.27 15.66
CA ILE A 108 10.48 27.39 14.82
C ILE A 108 10.06 26.01 14.34
N ILE A 109 10.99 25.24 13.74
CA ILE A 109 10.71 23.88 13.26
C ILE A 109 10.17 23.00 14.37
N ARG A 110 10.76 23.06 15.57
CA ARG A 110 10.35 22.24 16.73
C ARG A 110 8.91 22.51 17.17
N ILE A 111 8.47 23.77 17.12
CA ILE A 111 7.09 24.15 17.47
C ILE A 111 6.10 23.51 16.51
N PHE A 112 6.30 23.70 15.20
CA PHE A 112 5.40 23.13 14.18
C PHE A 112 5.43 21.60 14.17
N LEU A 113 6.62 21.01 14.34
CA LEU A 113 6.76 19.56 14.41
C LEU A 113 5.99 19.01 15.62
N LYS A 114 6.09 19.64 16.79
CA LYS A 114 5.35 19.19 17.98
C LYS A 114 3.84 19.30 17.77
N ASP A 115 3.36 20.43 17.26
CA ASP A 115 1.92 20.67 17.04
C ASP A 115 1.33 19.63 16.08
N ILE A 116 2.02 19.33 14.98
CA ILE A 116 1.55 18.33 14.00
C ILE A 116 1.71 16.90 14.51
N MET A 117 2.82 16.58 15.19
CA MET A 117 3.04 15.23 15.73
C MET A 117 2.05 14.87 16.84
N GLN A 118 1.59 15.83 17.62
CA GLN A 118 0.57 15.61 18.63
C GLN A 118 -0.77 15.13 18.02
N ILE A 119 -1.08 15.57 16.80
CA ILE A 119 -2.27 15.13 16.04
C ILE A 119 -1.96 13.84 15.26
N ALA A 120 -0.74 13.69 14.74
CA ALA A 120 -0.35 12.54 13.93
C ALA A 120 -0.30 11.23 14.73
N ILE A 121 0.17 11.26 15.98
CA ILE A 121 0.25 10.06 16.84
C ILE A 121 -1.09 9.34 16.98
N PRO A 122 -2.19 9.98 17.44
CA PRO A 122 -3.47 9.30 17.56
C PRO A 122 -4.03 8.86 16.20
N ALA A 123 -3.82 9.64 15.14
CA ALA A 123 -4.25 9.26 13.79
C ALA A 123 -3.54 7.97 13.30
N VAL A 124 -2.23 7.87 13.49
CA VAL A 124 -1.44 6.67 13.13
C VAL A 124 -1.85 5.47 13.98
N LEU A 125 -2.10 5.66 15.28
CA LEU A 125 -2.58 4.57 16.15
C LEU A 125 -3.93 4.03 15.69
N ILE A 126 -4.89 4.91 15.41
CA ILE A 126 -6.21 4.52 14.90
C ILE A 126 -6.08 3.80 13.55
N GLY A 127 -5.24 4.33 12.64
CA GLY A 127 -4.98 3.70 11.35
C GLY A 127 -4.33 2.32 11.48
N CYS A 128 -3.38 2.16 12.39
CA CYS A 128 -2.71 0.89 12.68
C CYS A 128 -3.70 -0.16 13.19
N VAL A 129 -4.54 0.22 14.16
CA VAL A 129 -5.58 -0.66 14.72
C VAL A 129 -6.61 -1.04 13.64
N GLY A 130 -7.08 -0.05 12.86
CA GLY A 130 -8.01 -0.30 11.75
C GLY A 130 -7.43 -1.22 10.69
N SER A 131 -6.15 -1.03 10.34
CA SER A 131 -5.45 -1.89 9.38
C SER A 131 -5.34 -3.34 9.86
N TYR A 132 -5.09 -3.56 11.16
CA TYR A 132 -5.05 -4.90 11.74
C TYR A 132 -6.41 -5.61 11.59
N PHE A 133 -7.51 -4.97 12.02
CA PHE A 133 -8.84 -5.56 11.93
C PHE A 133 -9.28 -5.84 10.49
N ILE A 134 -9.01 -4.92 9.56
CA ILE A 134 -9.32 -5.12 8.13
C ILE A 134 -8.52 -6.29 7.56
N SER A 135 -7.24 -6.40 7.92
CA SER A 135 -6.38 -7.48 7.45
C SER A 135 -6.80 -8.84 8.00
N ASP A 136 -7.20 -8.89 9.27
CA ASP A 136 -7.70 -10.10 9.92
C ASP A 136 -9.00 -10.57 9.26
N TYR A 137 -9.97 -9.67 9.10
CA TYR A 137 -11.22 -9.95 8.40
C TYR A 137 -11.03 -10.39 6.94
N TRP A 138 -10.07 -9.77 6.23
CA TRP A 138 -9.74 -10.16 4.86
C TRP A 138 -9.20 -11.60 4.79
N GLN A 139 -8.41 -12.02 5.77
CA GLN A 139 -7.86 -13.38 5.80
C GLN A 139 -8.91 -14.46 6.09
N GLU A 140 -10.06 -14.12 6.70
CA GLU A 140 -11.14 -15.08 6.91
C GLU A 140 -11.74 -15.61 5.60
N GLN A 141 -11.54 -14.90 4.49
CA GLN A 141 -12.00 -15.32 3.16
C GLN A 141 -11.12 -16.41 2.54
N PHE A 142 -9.98 -16.73 3.14
CA PHE A 142 -9.02 -17.71 2.63
C PHE A 142 -8.91 -18.92 3.56
N GLN A 143 -8.78 -20.11 2.96
CA GLN A 143 -8.60 -21.35 3.74
C GLN A 143 -7.20 -21.44 4.36
N GLU A 144 -6.19 -20.88 3.69
CA GLU A 144 -4.83 -20.73 4.23
C GLU A 144 -4.65 -19.30 4.74
N LYS A 145 -4.41 -19.15 6.05
CA LYS A 145 -4.19 -17.87 6.71
C LYS A 145 -2.69 -17.63 6.91
N VAL A 146 -2.26 -16.38 6.69
CA VAL A 146 -0.88 -15.96 6.94
C VAL A 146 -0.80 -15.38 8.35
N SER A 147 0.18 -15.80 9.15
CA SER A 147 0.42 -15.21 10.46
C SER A 147 0.61 -13.68 10.34
N LEU A 148 -0.34 -12.91 10.89
CA LEU A 148 -0.26 -11.46 10.96
C LEU A 148 0.75 -11.05 12.02
N HIS A 149 2.01 -10.90 11.62
CA HIS A 149 3.05 -10.49 12.55
C HIS A 149 2.89 -8.98 12.89
N PRO A 150 2.69 -8.60 14.17
CA PRO A 150 2.43 -7.20 14.57
C PRO A 150 3.48 -6.20 14.09
N MET A 151 4.73 -6.66 13.94
CA MET A 151 5.84 -5.86 13.44
C MET A 151 5.59 -5.20 12.07
N VAL A 152 4.82 -5.83 11.18
CA VAL A 152 4.51 -5.24 9.87
C VAL A 152 3.70 -3.95 10.04
N PHE A 153 2.75 -3.94 10.96
CA PHE A 153 1.93 -2.78 11.28
C PHE A 153 2.74 -1.69 12.00
N ILE A 154 3.64 -2.07 12.91
CA ILE A 154 4.54 -1.13 13.59
C ILE A 154 5.47 -0.44 12.59
N ILE A 155 6.06 -1.20 11.67
CA ILE A 155 6.93 -0.65 10.61
C ILE A 155 6.12 0.28 9.70
N GLY A 156 4.91 -0.11 9.32
CA GLY A 156 3.99 0.72 8.55
C GLY A 156 3.65 2.03 9.26
N ALA A 157 3.23 1.96 10.52
CA ALA A 157 2.92 3.11 11.38
C ALA A 157 4.12 4.05 11.51
N LEU A 158 5.31 3.49 11.77
CA LEU A 158 6.56 4.26 11.87
C LEU A 158 6.91 4.93 10.54
N SER A 159 6.74 4.24 9.41
CA SER A 159 7.01 4.82 8.09
C SER A 159 6.12 6.03 7.80
N VAL A 160 4.82 5.95 8.08
CA VAL A 160 3.89 7.08 7.93
C VAL A 160 4.28 8.23 8.85
N TRP A 161 4.57 7.92 10.12
CA TRP A 161 5.00 8.93 11.10
C TRP A 161 6.27 9.67 10.66
N VAL A 162 7.27 8.95 10.15
CA VAL A 162 8.52 9.51 9.62
C VAL A 162 8.26 10.35 8.37
N ILE A 163 7.41 9.90 7.45
CA ILE A 163 7.06 10.67 6.24
C ILE A 163 6.41 12.01 6.61
N VAL A 164 5.47 12.01 7.55
CA VAL A 164 4.83 13.24 8.05
C VAL A 164 5.88 14.16 8.69
N ALA A 165 6.74 13.62 9.56
CA ALA A 165 7.79 14.41 10.21
C ALA A 165 8.75 15.04 9.21
N ILE A 166 9.24 14.29 8.22
CA ILE A 166 10.12 14.78 7.15
C ILE A 166 9.42 15.89 6.35
N CYS A 167 8.14 15.68 6.00
CA CYS A 167 7.37 16.67 5.24
C CYS A 167 7.27 18.01 6.00
N VAL A 168 6.96 17.95 7.29
CA VAL A 168 6.85 19.15 8.15
C VAL A 168 8.20 19.84 8.29
N VAL A 169 9.25 19.09 8.63
CA VAL A 169 10.60 19.64 8.77
C VAL A 169 11.05 20.33 7.49
N TYR A 170 10.91 19.65 6.34
CA TYR A 170 11.27 20.21 5.05
C TYR A 170 10.49 21.50 4.75
N ARG A 171 9.17 21.49 4.99
CA ARG A 171 8.32 22.64 4.68
C ARG A 171 8.62 23.83 5.58
N THR A 172 8.68 23.61 6.89
CA THR A 172 8.94 24.67 7.86
C THR A 172 10.36 25.20 7.71
N TRP A 173 11.35 24.35 7.43
CA TRP A 173 12.72 24.80 7.16
C TRP A 173 12.78 25.72 5.94
N LYS A 174 12.14 25.33 4.83
CA LYS A 174 12.08 26.17 3.61
C LYS A 174 11.49 27.56 3.89
N VAL A 175 10.46 27.64 4.71
CA VAL A 175 9.82 28.92 5.05
C VAL A 175 10.63 29.71 6.08
N ALA A 176 11.17 29.06 7.11
CA ALA A 176 11.97 29.72 8.15
C ALA A 176 13.29 30.29 7.62
N ASN A 177 13.84 29.71 6.55
CA ASN A 177 15.06 30.18 5.89
C ASN A 177 14.79 31.13 4.71
N SER A 178 13.52 31.28 4.29
CA SER A 178 13.15 32.30 3.31
C SER A 178 13.22 33.69 3.95
N ASN A 179 13.78 34.66 3.22
CA ASN A 179 14.18 35.95 3.78
C ASN A 179 12.94 36.77 4.22
N PRO A 180 12.79 37.11 5.51
CA PRO A 180 11.60 37.80 6.03
C PRO A 180 11.37 39.20 5.41
N VAL A 181 12.41 39.80 4.82
CA VAL A 181 12.34 41.10 4.14
C VAL A 181 11.47 41.07 2.88
N GLU A 182 11.34 39.92 2.22
CA GLU A 182 10.50 39.79 1.02
C GLU A 182 9.01 39.73 1.37
N SER A 183 8.68 39.24 2.57
CA SER A 183 7.31 39.18 3.11
C SER A 183 6.75 40.54 3.55
N LEU A 184 7.61 41.50 3.89
CA LEU A 184 7.21 42.83 4.36
C LEU A 184 7.04 43.84 3.22
N LYS A 185 7.52 43.51 2.02
CA LYS A 185 7.46 44.37 0.84
C LYS A 185 6.24 44.08 -0.05
N SER A 186 5.50 43.02 0.26
CA SER A 186 4.29 42.58 -0.44
C SER A 186 2.98 42.97 0.26
N GLU A 187 3.06 43.67 1.39
CA GLU A 187 1.98 44.52 1.92
C GLU A 187 2.29 45.98 1.56
#